data_AF-A0AAU1Q7Y3-F1
#
_entry.id   AF-A0AAU1Q7Y3-F1
#
_cell.length_a   1.000
_cell.length_b   1.000
_cell.length_c   1.000
_cell.angle_alpha   90.00
_cell.angle_beta   90.00
_cell.angle_gamma   90.00
#
_symmetry.space_group_name_H-M   'P 1'
#
loop_
_entity.id
_entity.type
_entity.pdbx_description
1 polymer ?
#
loop_
_entity_poly.entity_id
_entity_poly.type
_entity_poly.pdbx_seq_one_letter_code
_entity_poly.pdbx_strand_id
1 'polypeptide(L)'
;MTATTNDQKTGRTAAGEELCESLAHFVVIHNGETPERAERIADQAVAFLVVAATATVPMVPSDDVDLGLHALILHTREYAELCETHAGRFLHHNPKPGGGARDPKLVAASAHAMKAAGFMVFDDLWTVNGENLAQCDSDCGRPYGQA
;
A
#
# COMPACT_ATOMS: atom_id res chain seq x y z
N MET A 1 36.98 0.20 -3.33
CA MET A 1 35.63 0.72 -3.09
C MET A 1 34.66 -0.40 -3.44
N THR A 2 34.18 -1.11 -2.44
CA THR A 2 33.12 -2.12 -2.61
C THR A 2 31.82 -1.37 -2.83
N ALA A 3 31.23 -1.52 -4.02
CA ALA A 3 29.87 -1.08 -4.27
C ALA A 3 28.96 -1.90 -3.35
N THR A 4 28.40 -1.27 -2.31
CA THR A 4 27.25 -1.82 -1.59
C THR A 4 26.11 -1.88 -2.59
N THR A 5 25.80 -3.07 -3.11
CA THR A 5 24.52 -3.34 -3.75
C THR A 5 23.44 -2.97 -2.72
N ASN A 6 22.68 -1.93 -3.03
CA ASN A 6 21.62 -1.43 -2.17
C ASN A 6 20.43 -2.39 -2.35
N ASP A 7 20.49 -3.54 -1.68
CA ASP A 7 19.45 -4.60 -1.73
C ASP A 7 18.20 -4.13 -0.96
N GLN A 8 17.51 -3.13 -1.52
CA GLN A 8 16.23 -2.67 -1.01
C GLN A 8 15.18 -3.74 -1.31
N LYS A 9 14.34 -4.06 -0.31
CA LYS A 9 13.19 -4.93 -0.50
C LYS A 9 12.18 -4.27 -1.42
N THR A 10 11.42 -5.06 -2.15
CA THR A 10 10.29 -4.59 -2.95
C THR A 10 9.03 -5.35 -2.57
N GLY A 11 7.86 -4.80 -2.87
CA GLY A 11 6.61 -5.55 -2.72
C GLY A 11 6.62 -6.82 -3.56
N ARG A 12 7.18 -6.76 -4.77
CA ARG A 12 7.36 -7.92 -5.65
C ARG A 12 8.16 -9.05 -5.01
N THR A 13 9.24 -8.72 -4.29
CA THR A 13 10.00 -9.75 -3.55
C THR A 13 9.23 -10.35 -2.37
N ALA A 14 8.23 -9.64 -1.82
CA ALA A 14 7.42 -10.12 -0.69
C ALA A 14 6.21 -10.96 -1.14
N ALA A 15 5.55 -10.57 -2.24
CA ALA A 15 4.34 -11.22 -2.77
C ALA A 15 4.61 -12.28 -3.85
N GLY A 16 5.77 -12.21 -4.52
CA GLY A 16 6.04 -12.99 -5.72
C GLY A 16 5.55 -12.32 -7.01
N GLU A 17 6.09 -12.80 -8.13
CA GLU A 17 5.87 -12.25 -9.47
C GLU A 17 4.40 -12.33 -9.89
N GLU A 18 3.80 -13.52 -9.78
CA GLU A 18 2.44 -13.82 -10.25
C GLU A 18 1.39 -12.91 -9.60
N LEU A 19 1.46 -12.74 -8.28
CA LEU A 19 0.54 -11.85 -7.59
C LEU A 19 0.74 -10.40 -8.04
N CYS A 20 1.98 -9.92 -8.11
CA CYS A 20 2.24 -8.54 -8.51
C CYS A 20 1.78 -8.25 -9.95
N GLU A 21 1.96 -9.18 -10.88
CA GLU A 21 1.44 -9.08 -12.25
C GLU A 21 -0.09 -9.01 -12.27
N SER A 22 -0.77 -9.86 -11.48
CA SER A 22 -2.24 -9.86 -11.37
C SER A 22 -2.76 -8.54 -10.79
N LEU A 23 -2.11 -8.02 -9.74
CA LEU A 23 -2.46 -6.72 -9.14
C LEU A 23 -2.27 -5.57 -10.13
N ALA A 24 -1.14 -5.55 -10.85
CA ALA A 24 -0.86 -4.52 -11.84
C ALA A 24 -1.91 -4.57 -12.96
N HIS A 25 -2.24 -5.76 -13.48
CA HIS A 25 -3.29 -5.92 -14.48
C HIS A 25 -4.66 -5.44 -13.96
N PHE A 26 -5.01 -5.73 -12.71
CA PHE A 26 -6.23 -5.22 -12.10
C PHE A 26 -6.25 -3.69 -12.09
N VAL A 27 -5.16 -3.04 -11.65
CA VAL A 27 -5.05 -1.58 -11.59
C VAL A 27 -5.16 -0.95 -12.98
N VAL A 28 -4.56 -1.56 -14.02
CA VAL A 28 -4.74 -1.12 -15.42
C VAL A 28 -6.22 -1.13 -15.81
N ILE A 29 -6.91 -2.24 -15.58
CA ILE A 29 -8.29 -2.42 -16.05
C ILE A 29 -9.29 -1.58 -15.26
N HIS A 30 -9.14 -1.49 -13.95
CA HIS A 30 -10.11 -0.83 -13.07
C HIS A 30 -9.84 0.64 -12.84
N ASN A 31 -8.59 1.10 -13.01
CA ASN A 31 -8.20 2.48 -12.72
C ASN A 31 -7.66 3.24 -13.94
N GLY A 32 -7.44 2.56 -15.07
CA GLY A 32 -6.99 3.21 -16.31
C GLY A 32 -5.54 3.67 -16.28
N GLU A 33 -4.73 3.12 -15.37
CA GLU A 33 -3.31 3.41 -15.25
C GLU A 33 -2.51 2.77 -16.39
N THR A 34 -1.32 3.33 -16.69
CA THR A 34 -0.41 2.68 -17.64
C THR A 34 0.19 1.41 -17.02
N PRO A 35 0.57 0.39 -17.82
CA PRO A 35 1.16 -0.84 -17.30
C PRO A 35 2.36 -0.59 -16.38
N GLU A 36 3.29 0.29 -16.79
CA GLU A 36 4.50 0.60 -16.03
C GLU A 36 4.19 1.27 -14.69
N ARG A 37 3.15 2.12 -14.67
CA ARG A 37 2.70 2.80 -13.45
C ARG A 37 1.96 1.85 -12.53
N ALA A 38 1.11 0.99 -13.08
CA ALA A 38 0.37 -0.04 -12.36
C ALA A 38 1.29 -1.07 -11.69
N GLU A 39 2.39 -1.47 -12.33
CA GLU A 39 3.41 -2.33 -11.74
C GLU A 39 4.05 -1.71 -10.49
N ARG A 40 4.34 -0.41 -10.53
CA ARG A 40 4.90 0.33 -9.40
C ARG A 40 3.85 0.51 -8.29
N ILE A 41 2.60 0.77 -8.65
CA ILE A 41 1.48 0.84 -7.69
C ILE A 41 1.29 -0.50 -6.97
N ALA A 42 1.26 -1.61 -7.70
CA ALA A 42 1.14 -2.95 -7.13
C ALA A 42 2.29 -3.27 -6.16
N ASP A 43 3.52 -2.94 -6.54
CA ASP A 43 4.69 -3.11 -5.68
C ASP A 43 4.57 -2.32 -4.37
N GLN A 44 4.20 -1.04 -4.46
CA GLN A 44 4.08 -0.19 -3.27
C GLN A 44 2.92 -0.58 -2.37
N ALA A 45 1.83 -1.12 -2.93
CA ALA A 45 0.69 -1.62 -2.15
C ALA A 45 1.04 -2.84 -1.31
N VAL A 46 1.78 -3.81 -1.89
CA VAL A 46 2.26 -4.97 -1.12
C VAL A 46 3.27 -4.52 -0.06
N ALA A 47 4.23 -3.68 -0.43
CA ALA A 47 5.22 -3.16 0.52
C ALA A 47 4.54 -2.42 1.69
N PHE A 48 3.51 -1.62 1.39
CA PHE A 48 2.71 -0.94 2.38
C PHE A 48 2.03 -1.91 3.37
N LEU A 49 1.38 -2.97 2.87
CA LEU A 49 0.76 -3.99 3.72
C LEU A 49 1.77 -4.63 4.67
N VAL A 50 2.94 -5.03 4.14
CA VAL A 50 4.01 -5.66 4.91
C VAL A 50 4.52 -4.75 6.02
N VAL A 51 4.66 -3.45 5.75
CA VAL A 51 5.09 -2.49 6.78
C VAL A 51 3.97 -2.21 7.76
N ALA A 52 2.73 -2.04 7.30
CA ALA A 52 1.57 -1.81 8.16
C ALA A 52 1.35 -2.94 9.18
N ALA A 53 1.69 -4.18 8.82
CA ALA A 53 1.62 -5.34 9.71
C ALA A 53 2.41 -5.18 11.03
N THR A 54 3.48 -4.39 11.03
CA THR A 54 4.39 -4.23 12.19
C THR A 54 4.61 -2.77 12.58
N ALA A 55 3.97 -1.83 11.91
CA ALA A 55 4.13 -0.41 12.15
C ALA A 55 3.64 -0.01 13.55
N THR A 56 4.41 0.84 14.23
CA THR A 56 4.03 1.44 15.53
C THR A 56 3.44 2.84 15.37
N VAL A 57 3.32 3.31 14.14
CA VAL A 57 2.75 4.61 13.77
C VAL A 57 1.49 4.39 12.92
N PRO A 58 0.54 5.34 12.90
CA PRO A 58 -0.58 5.29 11.97
C PRO A 58 -0.09 5.23 10.53
N MET A 59 -0.53 4.22 9.78
CA MET A 59 -0.22 4.03 8.37
C MET A 59 -1.43 4.42 7.50
N VAL A 60 -1.18 5.23 6.47
CA VAL A 60 -2.17 5.72 5.51
C VAL A 60 -1.57 5.66 4.11
N PRO A 61 -2.21 4.99 3.14
CA PRO A 61 -1.71 4.93 1.77
C PRO A 61 -1.91 6.29 1.08
N SER A 62 -1.10 6.61 0.07
CA SER A 62 -1.37 7.71 -0.86
C SER A 62 -2.57 7.40 -1.77
N ASP A 63 -2.99 8.37 -2.60
CA ASP A 63 -4.09 8.16 -3.55
C ASP A 63 -3.77 6.99 -4.52
N ASP A 64 -2.55 6.94 -5.05
CA ASP A 64 -2.09 5.90 -5.99
C ASP A 64 -1.94 4.53 -5.33
N VAL A 65 -1.28 4.48 -4.17
CA VAL A 65 -1.00 3.20 -3.47
C VAL A 65 -2.29 2.54 -2.99
N ASP A 66 -3.31 3.34 -2.70
CA ASP A 66 -4.64 2.85 -2.35
C ASP A 66 -5.33 2.09 -3.48
N LEU A 67 -5.05 2.43 -4.75
CA LEU A 67 -5.56 1.67 -5.91
C LEU A 67 -5.03 0.23 -5.89
N GLY A 68 -3.72 0.08 -5.68
CA GLY A 68 -3.07 -1.22 -5.54
C GLY A 68 -3.50 -1.96 -4.28
N LEU A 69 -3.73 -1.24 -3.17
CA LEU A 69 -4.21 -1.84 -1.93
C LEU A 69 -5.62 -2.41 -2.10
N HIS A 70 -6.51 -1.69 -2.79
CA HIS A 70 -7.84 -2.21 -3.15
C HIS A 70 -7.75 -3.44 -4.05
N ALA A 71 -6.88 -3.41 -5.07
CA ALA A 71 -6.63 -4.58 -5.90
C ALA A 71 -6.20 -5.77 -5.02
N LEU A 72 -5.26 -5.56 -4.10
CA LEU A 72 -4.74 -6.59 -3.21
C LEU A 72 -5.82 -7.17 -2.29
N ILE A 73 -6.63 -6.32 -1.65
CA ILE A 73 -7.73 -6.77 -0.77
C ILE A 73 -8.75 -7.63 -1.53
N LEU A 74 -9.01 -7.33 -2.81
CA LEU A 74 -9.92 -8.12 -3.64
C LEU A 74 -9.33 -9.48 -4.05
N HIS A 75 -8.00 -9.64 -4.01
CA HIS A 75 -7.32 -10.94 -4.09
C HIS A 75 -7.34 -11.60 -2.70
N THR A 76 -8.57 -11.94 -2.27
CA THR A 76 -8.87 -12.22 -0.85
C THR A 76 -8.04 -13.35 -0.24
N ARG A 77 -7.68 -14.37 -1.03
CA ARG A 77 -6.84 -15.47 -0.57
C ARG A 77 -5.43 -15.00 -0.30
N GLU A 78 -4.80 -14.37 -1.29
CA GLU A 78 -3.42 -13.89 -1.22
C GLU A 78 -3.28 -12.79 -0.18
N TYR A 79 -4.27 -11.91 -0.06
CA TYR A 79 -4.34 -10.91 1.00
C TYR A 79 -4.36 -11.53 2.39
N ALA A 80 -5.20 -12.55 2.62
CA ALA A 80 -5.27 -13.24 3.90
C ALA A 80 -3.95 -13.97 4.22
N GLU A 81 -3.33 -14.60 3.23
CA GLU A 81 -2.02 -15.28 3.37
C GLU A 81 -0.90 -14.29 3.72
N LEU A 82 -0.84 -13.12 3.08
CA LEU A 82 0.12 -12.06 3.40
C LEU A 82 -0.12 -11.47 4.80
N CYS A 83 -1.38 -11.23 5.17
CA CYS A 83 -1.73 -10.77 6.50
C CYS A 83 -1.28 -11.75 7.59
N GLU A 84 -1.57 -13.05 7.42
CA GLU A 84 -1.13 -14.07 8.36
C GLU A 84 0.40 -14.15 8.43
N THR A 85 1.08 -14.11 7.28
CA THR A 85 2.54 -14.21 7.21
C THR A 85 3.26 -13.04 7.90
N HIS A 86 2.76 -11.82 7.73
CA HIS A 86 3.45 -10.61 8.21
C HIS A 86 2.91 -10.05 9.52
N ALA A 87 1.62 -10.24 9.81
CA ALA A 87 0.96 -9.73 11.02
C ALA A 87 0.51 -10.83 11.98
N GLY A 88 0.45 -12.10 11.56
CA GLY A 88 -0.14 -13.20 12.35
C GLY A 88 -1.64 -13.04 12.61
N ARG A 89 -2.31 -12.19 11.82
CA ARG A 89 -3.75 -11.93 11.85
C ARG A 89 -4.18 -11.19 10.59
N PHE A 90 -5.48 -11.19 10.31
CA PHE A 90 -6.06 -10.36 9.25
C PHE A 90 -5.94 -8.86 9.58
N LEU A 91 -5.48 -8.06 8.62
CA LEU A 91 -5.49 -6.60 8.70
C LEU A 91 -6.79 -6.07 8.06
N HIS A 92 -7.56 -5.29 8.81
CA HIS A 92 -8.87 -4.85 8.37
C HIS A 92 -8.81 -3.47 7.71
N HIS A 93 -9.14 -3.41 6.43
CA HIS A 93 -9.27 -2.15 5.69
C HIS A 93 -10.65 -1.53 5.91
N ASN A 94 -10.71 -0.28 6.40
CA ASN A 94 -11.97 0.44 6.58
C ASN A 94 -11.97 1.78 5.82
N PRO A 95 -12.64 1.85 4.66
CA PRO A 95 -12.81 3.10 3.94
C PRO A 95 -13.62 4.11 4.76
N LYS A 96 -13.23 5.39 4.71
CA LYS A 96 -13.99 6.52 5.26
C LYS A 96 -14.46 7.43 4.11
N PRO A 97 -15.65 7.16 3.55
CA PRO A 97 -16.27 8.04 2.56
C PRO A 97 -16.51 9.44 3.13
N GLY A 98 -16.32 10.48 2.31
CA GLY A 98 -16.64 11.87 2.68
C GLY A 98 -15.64 12.53 3.65
N GLY A 99 -14.48 11.92 3.90
CA GLY A 99 -13.44 12.45 4.79
C GLY A 99 -12.60 13.61 4.24
N GLY A 100 -12.84 14.04 3.00
CA GLY A 100 -11.99 14.99 2.30
C GLY A 100 -10.65 14.38 1.88
N ALA A 101 -9.73 15.21 1.40
CA ALA A 101 -8.40 14.77 0.98
C ALA A 101 -7.60 14.11 2.13
N ARG A 102 -6.68 13.21 1.80
CA ARG A 102 -5.74 12.60 2.76
C ARG A 102 -4.85 13.67 3.42
N ASP A 103 -4.44 13.46 4.67
CA ASP A 103 -3.44 14.33 5.32
C ASP A 103 -2.04 14.04 4.72
N PRO A 104 -1.40 15.00 4.02
CA PRO A 104 -0.10 14.78 3.41
C PRO A 104 0.99 14.39 4.41
N LYS A 105 0.88 14.80 5.68
CA LYS A 105 1.85 14.44 6.72
C LYS A 105 1.76 12.96 7.09
N LEU A 106 0.55 12.39 7.14
CA LEU A 106 0.36 10.97 7.43
C LEU A 106 0.81 10.09 6.27
N VAL A 107 0.55 10.51 5.03
CA VAL A 107 1.05 9.84 3.83
C VAL A 107 2.58 9.86 3.80
N ALA A 108 3.20 11.01 4.06
CA ALA A 108 4.66 11.14 4.13
C ALA A 108 5.27 10.30 5.26
N ALA A 109 4.60 10.23 6.43
CA ALA A 109 5.04 9.38 7.53
C ALA A 109 5.01 7.88 7.16
N SER A 110 4.01 7.45 6.40
CA SER A 110 3.89 6.07 5.91
C SER A 110 5.00 5.72 4.91
N ALA A 111 5.28 6.61 3.95
CA ALA A 111 6.41 6.47 3.03
C ALA A 111 7.75 6.40 3.78
N HIS A 112 7.92 7.22 4.83
CA HIS A 112 9.11 7.18 5.67
C HIS A 112 9.24 5.85 6.44
N ALA A 113 8.15 5.33 6.99
CA ALA A 113 8.13 4.03 7.66
C ALA A 113 8.53 2.90 6.69
N MET A 114 8.09 2.96 5.43
CA MET A 114 8.50 2.01 4.40
C MET A 114 9.99 2.08 4.08
N LYS A 115 10.54 3.29 3.92
CA LYS A 115 11.99 3.50 3.74
C LYS A 115 12.78 2.97 4.94
N ALA A 116 12.33 3.25 6.16
CA ALA A 116 12.96 2.79 7.40
C ALA A 116 12.92 1.26 7.54
N ALA A 117 11.86 0.62 7.04
CA ALA A 117 11.76 -0.85 6.96
C ALA A 117 12.61 -1.46 5.84
N GLY A 118 13.35 -0.66 5.06
CA GLY A 118 14.26 -1.11 4.02
C GLY A 118 13.60 -1.38 2.67
N PHE A 119 12.37 -0.91 2.45
CA PHE A 119 11.70 -1.01 1.15
C PHE A 119 12.15 0.11 0.20
N MET A 120 12.20 -0.23 -1.09
CA MET A 120 12.24 0.75 -2.16
C MET A 120 10.93 1.53 -2.17
N VAL A 121 11.04 2.86 -2.27
CA VAL A 121 9.88 3.76 -2.29
C VAL A 121 9.94 4.62 -3.53
N PHE A 122 8.85 4.59 -4.30
CA PHE A 122 8.67 5.40 -5.51
C PHE A 122 8.01 6.73 -5.14
N ASP A 123 8.83 7.75 -4.85
CA ASP A 123 8.36 9.02 -4.27
C ASP A 123 7.24 9.73 -5.05
N ASP A 124 7.19 9.58 -6.38
CA ASP A 124 6.12 10.13 -7.23
C ASP A 124 4.75 9.46 -7.00
N LEU A 125 4.71 8.26 -6.42
CA LEU A 125 3.47 7.57 -6.02
C LEU A 125 3.03 7.93 -4.59
N TRP A 126 3.86 8.63 -3.81
CA TRP A 126 3.57 9.00 -2.41
C TRP A 126 3.13 10.46 -2.29
N THR A 127 2.16 10.85 -3.10
CA THR A 127 1.59 12.20 -3.13
C THR A 127 0.10 12.21 -2.76
N VAL A 128 -0.43 13.39 -2.44
CA VAL A 128 -1.87 13.62 -2.28
C VAL A 128 -2.32 14.53 -3.41
N ASN A 129 -3.09 14.00 -4.34
CA ASN A 129 -3.63 14.72 -5.49
C ASN A 129 -5.14 15.00 -5.33
N GLY A 130 -5.80 14.36 -4.36
CA GLY A 130 -7.22 14.58 -4.07
C GLY A 130 -8.18 13.95 -5.08
N GLU A 131 -7.67 13.14 -6.02
CA GLU A 131 -8.47 12.41 -7.00
C GLU A 131 -9.23 11.25 -6.35
N ASN A 132 -8.75 10.75 -5.21
CA ASN A 132 -9.42 9.72 -4.41
C ASN A 132 -9.90 10.30 -3.07
N LEU A 133 -11.19 10.69 -3.02
CA LEU A 133 -11.80 11.35 -1.86
C LEU A 133 -12.17 10.41 -0.70
N ALA A 134 -11.95 9.10 -0.86
CA ALA A 134 -12.12 8.14 0.23
C ALA A 134 -10.81 8.02 1.02
N GLN A 135 -10.84 8.35 2.32
CA GLN A 135 -9.72 8.10 3.20
C GLN A 135 -9.75 6.64 3.66
N CYS A 136 -8.81 5.83 3.20
CA CYS A 136 -8.65 4.46 3.70
C CYS A 136 -7.60 4.40 4.82
N ASP A 137 -7.81 3.56 5.82
CA ASP A 137 -6.79 3.22 6.83
C ASP A 137 -6.27 1.79 6.62
N SER A 138 -5.11 1.51 7.23
CA SER A 138 -4.40 0.25 7.02
C SER A 138 -4.92 -0.90 7.87
N ASP A 139 -5.44 -0.62 9.07
CA ASP A 139 -5.96 -1.63 9.98
C ASP A 139 -6.78 -0.97 11.11
N CYS A 140 -8.10 -1.14 11.10
CA CYS A 140 -9.08 -0.89 12.18
C CYS A 140 -8.80 0.26 13.19
N GLY A 141 -8.06 1.30 12.80
CA GLY A 141 -7.56 2.34 13.68
C GLY A 141 -8.61 3.38 14.08
N ARG A 142 -9.87 3.16 13.68
CA ARG A 142 -10.99 4.07 13.93
C ARG A 142 -12.20 3.30 14.47
N PRO A 143 -12.79 3.72 15.60
CA PRO A 143 -14.08 3.20 16.03
C PRO A 143 -15.18 3.60 15.03
N TYR A 144 -16.02 2.64 14.63
CA TYR A 144 -17.16 2.88 13.74
C TYR A 144 -18.15 3.89 14.34
N GLY A 145 -18.68 4.81 13.52
CA GLY A 145 -19.89 5.57 13.84
C GLY A 145 -19.72 6.94 14.51
N GLN A 146 -18.54 7.56 14.50
CA GLN A 146 -18.40 8.97 14.86
C GLN A 146 -18.28 9.82 13.59
N ALA A 147 -19.42 10.40 13.20
CA ALA A 147 -19.54 11.48 12.23
C ALA A 147 -19.02 12.80 12.85
#